data_AF-A0A097PMI7-F1
#
_entry.id   AF-A0A097PMI7-F1
#
_cell.length_a   1.000
_cell.length_b   1.000
_cell.length_c   1.000
_cell.angle_alpha   90.00
_cell.angle_beta   90.00
_cell.angle_gamma   90.00
#
_symmetry.space_group_name_H-M   'P 1'
#
loop_
_entity.id
_entity.type
_entity.pdbx_description
1 polymer ?
#
loop_
_entity_poly.entity_id
_entity_poly.type
_entity_poly.pdbx_seq_one_letter_code
_entity_poly.pdbx_strand_id
1 'polypeptide(L)'
;FYRVLGAEPHFLGDGIRRAYEARASKPPPYGFSSEALISRRQILQAACETLAKPSSRRDYNQGLAEDTILTQVPWDKVPGALCVLQESGEAELVLRIGEDLLKERLPKGFKQDVVLVMALAYVDMSRDAMALNPPDFIGGCEALERALKLLQEEGASSLAPDLRAQIDETLEEITPRCVLELLGLPLGDERREEGLHGVRNILWAVGGGGAAAIAGGFTREYFMNEAFLRMTATEQVDLFAATPSNIPAESFEVYGVALALVANAFVGKKPHLIQDADNLFQQLQQTKVEIDFALERGLCSLLVGELDDCRSWLGLDNVNSPFRDPSIVDFVLENSLPGLCKLLETWLVFPRFRDTKDIQFKLGDYYDDPTVLRYLEKLESPLAAAAAIAKIGAVKDSAIQALRKVFPASVKIMCAGLVIGAMTLVGLKCIPPRMDTKLAESLVRKWQFIKSQALGPDHCLEKLSEVLDGQMLKIWTNRAAEIAHNGWFWDYSLVSLTIDSVILSMDGRHATVEATLEESAPERNDSIYTTRYEMSDWKITEGA
;
A
#
# COMPACT_ATOMS: atom_id res chain seq x y z
N PHE A 1 -3.62 40.02 12.56
CA PHE A 1 -3.19 40.74 11.33
C PHE A 1 -1.96 40.16 10.67
N TYR A 2 -0.88 39.79 11.38
CA TYR A 2 0.29 39.13 10.76
C TYR A 2 -0.09 37.88 9.95
N ARG A 3 -0.78 36.91 10.58
CA ARG A 3 -1.32 35.70 9.91
C ARG A 3 -2.21 36.03 8.71
N VAL A 4 -3.14 36.98 8.89
CA VAL A 4 -4.07 37.47 7.84
C VAL A 4 -3.34 37.98 6.60
N LEU A 5 -2.16 38.59 6.74
CA LEU A 5 -1.36 39.03 5.59
C LEU A 5 -0.38 37.96 5.10
N GLY A 6 -0.19 36.86 5.83
CA GLY A 6 0.94 35.95 5.61
C GLY A 6 2.29 36.63 5.85
N ALA A 7 2.34 37.57 6.80
CA ALA A 7 3.52 38.37 7.10
C ALA A 7 4.12 38.00 8.46
N GLU A 8 5.45 38.03 8.53
CA GLU A 8 6.16 37.73 9.78
C GLU A 8 6.39 38.99 10.64
N PRO A 9 6.50 38.84 11.98
CA PRO A 9 6.76 39.96 12.88
C PRO A 9 8.05 40.73 12.60
N HIS A 10 9.01 40.13 11.89
CA HIS A 10 10.27 40.75 11.50
C HIS A 10 10.20 41.52 10.17
N PHE A 11 9.12 41.41 9.40
CA PHE A 11 8.99 42.13 8.12
C PHE A 11 8.95 43.63 8.33
N LEU A 12 9.71 44.40 7.55
CA LEU A 12 9.63 45.87 7.53
C LEU A 12 8.38 46.36 6.79
N GLY A 13 8.08 47.66 6.86
CA GLY A 13 6.87 48.24 6.25
C GLY A 13 6.68 47.90 4.77
N ASP A 14 7.75 47.88 3.97
CA ASP A 14 7.69 47.46 2.56
C ASP A 14 7.44 45.95 2.41
N GLY A 15 7.94 45.13 3.33
CA GLY A 15 7.62 43.69 3.40
C GLY A 15 6.14 43.45 3.68
N ILE A 16 5.56 44.21 4.61
CA ILE A 16 4.12 44.18 4.91
C ILE A 16 3.28 44.58 3.69
N ARG A 17 3.66 45.66 2.98
CA ARG A 17 2.94 46.09 1.77
C ARG A 17 3.00 45.04 0.67
N ARG A 18 4.16 44.41 0.44
CA ARG A 18 4.30 43.31 -0.52
C ARG A 18 3.44 42.10 -0.14
N ALA A 19 3.38 41.73 1.14
CA ALA A 19 2.52 40.65 1.61
C ALA A 19 1.03 40.95 1.37
N TYR A 20 0.61 42.19 1.66
CA TYR A 20 -0.74 42.67 1.32
C TYR A 20 -1.02 42.61 -0.19
N GLU A 21 -0.14 43.14 -1.04
CA GLU A 21 -0.31 43.13 -2.49
C GLU A 21 -0.41 41.70 -3.06
N ALA A 22 0.43 40.79 -2.56
CA ALA A 22 0.41 39.38 -2.95
C ALA A 22 -0.93 38.71 -2.60
N ARG A 23 -1.53 39.05 -1.46
CA ARG A 23 -2.81 38.47 -1.01
C ARG A 23 -4.03 39.17 -1.61
N ALA A 24 -3.95 40.48 -1.83
CA ALA A 24 -5.01 41.26 -2.45
C ALA A 24 -5.16 40.96 -3.95
N SER A 25 -4.07 40.59 -4.64
CA SER A 25 -4.06 40.22 -6.06
C SER A 25 -4.59 38.81 -6.34
N LYS A 26 -4.75 37.97 -5.31
CA LYS A 26 -5.29 36.61 -5.38
C LYS A 26 -6.60 36.51 -4.60
N PRO A 27 -7.74 36.97 -5.14
CA PRO A 27 -9.04 36.72 -4.53
C PRO A 27 -9.38 35.23 -4.60
N PRO A 28 -10.22 34.72 -3.67
CA PRO A 28 -10.74 33.35 -3.77
C PRO A 28 -11.42 33.13 -5.13
N PRO A 29 -11.18 32.00 -5.81
CA PRO A 29 -11.66 31.77 -7.17
C PRO A 29 -13.13 31.35 -7.23
N TYR A 30 -13.73 31.01 -6.08
CA TYR A 30 -15.08 30.45 -6.00
C TYR A 30 -16.13 31.56 -5.86
N GLY A 31 -17.40 31.25 -6.12
CA GLY A 31 -18.51 32.19 -6.34
C GLY A 31 -18.96 33.08 -5.16
N PHE A 32 -18.02 33.66 -4.41
CA PHE A 32 -18.26 34.67 -3.40
C PHE A 32 -18.94 35.91 -3.98
N SER A 33 -19.77 36.55 -3.16
CA SER A 33 -20.39 37.82 -3.50
C SER A 33 -19.34 38.94 -3.61
N SER A 34 -19.67 39.98 -4.40
CA SER A 34 -18.84 41.19 -4.48
C SER A 34 -18.68 41.87 -3.12
N GLU A 35 -19.72 41.83 -2.27
CA GLU A 35 -19.71 42.38 -0.92
C GLU A 35 -18.72 41.66 -0.01
N ALA A 36 -18.66 40.33 -0.06
CA ALA A 36 -17.68 39.54 0.68
C ALA A 36 -16.25 39.81 0.22
N LEU A 37 -16.02 39.90 -1.10
CA LEU A 37 -14.70 40.20 -1.67
C LEU A 37 -14.22 41.63 -1.33
N ILE A 38 -15.12 42.60 -1.34
CA ILE A 38 -14.82 43.98 -0.89
C ILE A 38 -14.48 43.97 0.60
N SER A 39 -15.28 43.30 1.43
CA SER A 39 -15.06 43.19 2.87
C SER A 39 -13.71 42.52 3.19
N ARG A 40 -13.38 41.42 2.51
CA ARG A 40 -12.07 40.77 2.58
C ARG A 40 -10.94 41.76 2.28
N ARG A 41 -11.02 42.50 1.17
CA ARG A 41 -9.99 43.47 0.78
C ARG A 41 -9.83 44.59 1.82
N GLN A 42 -10.93 45.10 2.36
CA GLN A 42 -10.90 46.14 3.39
C GLN A 42 -10.21 45.65 4.67
N ILE A 43 -10.43 44.40 5.06
CA ILE A 43 -9.77 43.81 6.23
C ILE A 43 -8.26 43.64 5.99
N LEU A 44 -7.87 43.15 4.80
CA LEU A 44 -6.46 43.07 4.39
C LEU A 44 -5.79 44.45 4.38
N GLN A 45 -6.50 45.48 3.88
CA GLN A 45 -6.00 46.85 3.85
C GLN A 45 -5.83 47.40 5.28
N ALA A 46 -6.80 47.19 6.17
CA ALA A 46 -6.71 47.61 7.56
C ALA A 46 -5.53 46.94 8.28
N ALA A 47 -5.30 45.65 8.02
CA ALA A 47 -4.13 44.93 8.53
C ALA A 47 -2.81 45.53 8.01
N CYS A 48 -2.74 45.85 6.71
CA CYS A 48 -1.56 46.46 6.09
C CYS A 48 -1.27 47.85 6.68
N GLU A 49 -2.29 48.72 6.77
CA GLU A 49 -2.14 50.07 7.31
C GLU A 49 -1.70 50.07 8.77
N THR A 50 -2.19 49.11 9.56
CA THR A 50 -1.82 48.94 10.98
C THR A 50 -0.36 48.47 11.10
N LEU A 51 0.05 47.48 10.30
CA LEU A 51 1.37 46.85 10.44
C LEU A 51 2.50 47.59 9.69
N ALA A 52 2.18 48.41 8.68
CA ALA A 52 3.17 49.17 7.94
C ALA A 52 3.59 50.48 8.63
N LYS A 53 2.74 51.04 9.51
CA LYS A 53 3.02 52.27 10.27
C LYS A 53 3.72 51.93 11.60
N PRO A 54 4.91 52.48 11.90
CA PRO A 54 5.67 52.12 13.10
C PRO A 54 4.94 52.34 14.43
N SER A 55 4.17 53.43 14.56
CA SER A 55 3.39 53.72 15.78
C SER A 55 2.26 52.72 15.96
N SER A 56 1.37 52.59 14.97
CA SER A 56 0.24 51.66 14.99
C SER A 56 0.67 50.20 15.17
N ARG A 57 1.80 49.81 14.56
CA ARG A 57 2.36 48.47 14.73
C ARG A 57 2.86 48.25 16.15
N ARG A 58 3.44 49.26 16.80
CA ARG A 58 3.89 49.16 18.19
C ARG A 58 2.70 48.92 19.11
N ASP A 59 1.64 49.70 18.96
CA ASP A 59 0.43 49.57 19.76
C ASP A 59 -0.24 48.21 19.53
N TYR A 60 -0.31 47.77 18.26
CA TYR A 60 -0.79 46.43 17.91
C TYR A 60 0.09 45.34 18.55
N ASN A 61 1.41 45.41 18.44
CA ASN A 61 2.30 44.41 19.02
C ASN A 61 2.20 44.35 20.55
N GLN A 62 2.03 45.51 21.20
CA GLN A 62 1.81 45.58 22.64
C GLN A 62 0.51 44.89 23.03
N GLY A 63 -0.60 45.23 22.37
CA GLY A 63 -1.87 44.57 22.62
C GLY A 63 -1.83 43.06 22.34
N LEU A 64 -1.03 42.62 21.36
CA LEU A 64 -0.88 41.19 21.04
C LEU A 64 -0.16 40.45 22.16
N ALA A 65 0.84 41.06 22.78
CA ALA A 65 1.59 40.48 23.88
C ALA A 65 0.77 40.42 25.17
N GLU A 66 -0.15 41.37 25.35
CA GLU A 66 -1.04 41.45 26.51
C GLU A 66 -2.37 40.66 26.33
N ASP A 67 -2.57 40.05 25.15
CA ASP A 67 -3.83 39.38 24.74
C ASP A 67 -5.07 40.27 24.83
N THR A 68 -4.90 41.57 24.56
CA THR A 68 -5.96 42.60 24.66
C THR A 68 -6.50 43.04 23.30
N ILE A 69 -5.99 42.48 22.18
CA ILE A 69 -6.45 42.85 20.85
C ILE A 69 -7.86 42.32 20.59
N LEU A 70 -8.79 43.26 20.45
CA LEU A 70 -10.14 42.99 19.93
C LEU A 70 -10.38 43.87 18.69
N THR A 71 -10.52 43.23 17.54
CA THR A 71 -10.95 43.91 16.31
C THR A 71 -12.43 43.65 16.12
N GLN A 72 -13.25 44.69 16.29
CA GLN A 72 -14.68 44.61 16.01
C GLN A 72 -14.91 44.47 14.50
N VAL A 73 -15.66 43.44 14.10
CA VAL A 73 -16.03 43.19 12.71
C VAL A 73 -17.50 43.58 12.54
N PRO A 74 -17.82 44.61 11.74
CA PRO A 74 -19.20 44.94 11.39
C PRO A 74 -19.92 43.73 10.78
N TRP A 75 -21.22 43.58 11.07
CA TRP A 75 -21.99 42.41 10.65
C TRP A 75 -21.91 42.16 9.14
N ASP A 76 -22.01 43.22 8.34
CA ASP A 76 -21.90 43.18 6.87
C ASP A 76 -20.54 42.67 6.36
N LYS A 77 -19.49 42.71 7.19
CA LYS A 77 -18.14 42.28 6.83
C LYS A 77 -17.79 40.88 7.32
N VAL A 78 -18.68 40.22 8.06
CA VAL A 78 -18.44 38.89 8.64
C VAL A 78 -18.04 37.85 7.58
N PRO A 79 -18.69 37.75 6.40
CA PRO A 79 -18.26 36.77 5.39
C PRO A 79 -16.84 37.03 4.87
N GLY A 80 -16.47 38.32 4.68
CA GLY A 80 -15.11 38.70 4.32
C GLY A 80 -14.09 38.42 5.42
N ALA A 81 -14.51 38.53 6.69
CA ALA A 81 -13.69 38.19 7.85
C ALA A 81 -13.45 36.68 7.97
N LEU A 82 -14.50 35.86 7.79
CA LEU A 82 -14.36 34.41 7.74
C LEU A 82 -13.45 33.97 6.59
N CYS A 83 -13.55 34.63 5.43
CA CYS A 83 -12.68 34.34 4.30
C CYS A 83 -11.20 34.56 4.63
N VAL A 84 -10.84 35.69 5.27
CA VAL A 84 -9.43 35.90 5.67
C VAL A 84 -8.98 34.94 6.77
N LEU A 85 -9.88 34.49 7.65
CA LEU A 85 -9.58 33.49 8.68
C LEU A 85 -9.30 32.11 8.05
N GLN A 86 -10.14 31.67 7.12
CA GLN A 86 -9.93 30.41 6.38
C GLN A 86 -8.58 30.43 5.66
N GLU A 87 -8.30 31.48 4.88
CA GLU A 87 -7.01 31.62 4.21
C GLU A 87 -5.81 31.74 5.18
N SER A 88 -6.05 31.97 6.47
CA SER A 88 -5.00 32.04 7.51
C SER A 88 -4.78 30.69 8.21
N GLY A 89 -5.51 29.64 7.82
CA GLY A 89 -5.45 28.31 8.44
C GLY A 89 -6.34 28.16 9.68
N GLU A 90 -7.27 29.08 9.95
CA GLU A 90 -8.16 29.02 11.12
C GLU A 90 -9.45 28.24 10.81
N ALA A 91 -9.31 27.04 10.22
CA ALA A 91 -10.43 26.26 9.71
C ALA A 91 -11.47 25.93 10.80
N GLU A 92 -11.03 25.45 11.98
CA GLU A 92 -11.93 25.10 13.09
C GLU A 92 -12.74 26.31 13.60
N LEU A 93 -12.12 27.49 13.65
CA LEU A 93 -12.79 28.71 14.09
C LEU A 93 -13.85 29.14 13.06
N VAL A 94 -13.52 29.05 11.77
CA VAL A 94 -14.43 29.33 10.67
C VAL A 94 -15.65 28.42 10.73
N LEU A 95 -15.45 27.13 10.94
CA LEU A 95 -16.55 26.16 11.05
C LEU A 95 -17.44 26.46 12.26
N ARG A 96 -16.85 26.69 13.43
CA ARG A 96 -17.59 27.02 14.66
C ARG A 96 -18.47 28.26 14.49
N ILE A 97 -17.90 29.35 13.98
CA ILE A 97 -18.65 30.59 13.74
C ILE A 97 -19.71 30.37 12.66
N GLY A 98 -19.37 29.65 11.59
CA GLY A 98 -20.28 29.33 10.50
C GLY A 98 -21.50 28.53 10.94
N GLU A 99 -21.31 27.51 11.78
CA GLU A 99 -22.40 26.73 12.37
C GLU A 99 -23.36 27.57 13.20
N ASP A 100 -22.82 28.49 14.01
CA ASP A 100 -23.65 29.42 14.79
C ASP A 100 -24.40 30.41 13.90
N LEU A 101 -23.76 30.90 12.84
CA LEU A 101 -24.40 31.80 11.86
C LEU A 101 -25.52 31.10 11.09
N LEU A 102 -25.35 29.83 10.69
CA LEU A 102 -26.36 29.10 9.92
C LEU A 102 -27.63 28.78 10.72
N LYS A 103 -27.60 28.89 12.06
CA LYS A 103 -28.80 28.83 12.91
C LYS A 103 -29.67 30.09 12.81
N GLU A 104 -29.08 31.20 12.37
CA GLU A 104 -29.76 32.49 12.25
C GLU A 104 -30.42 32.68 10.88
N ARG A 105 -31.36 33.62 10.80
CA ARG A 105 -32.00 33.99 9.54
C ARG A 105 -31.12 34.95 8.73
N LEU A 106 -30.32 34.40 7.83
CA LEU A 106 -29.36 35.16 7.02
C LEU A 106 -29.92 35.58 5.63
N PRO A 107 -29.50 36.74 5.09
CA PRO A 107 -29.71 37.09 3.68
C PRO A 107 -29.07 36.04 2.75
N LYS A 108 -29.65 35.83 1.56
CA LYS A 108 -29.21 34.76 0.63
C LYS A 108 -27.72 34.83 0.28
N GLY A 109 -27.22 35.99 -0.15
CA GLY A 109 -25.81 36.16 -0.53
C GLY A 109 -24.87 35.91 0.66
N PHE A 110 -25.22 36.47 1.82
CA PHE A 110 -24.48 36.26 3.07
C PHE A 110 -24.40 34.77 3.44
N LYS A 111 -25.54 34.05 3.40
CA LYS A 111 -25.59 32.61 3.67
C LYS A 111 -24.70 31.83 2.70
N GLN A 112 -24.75 32.17 1.41
CA GLN A 112 -23.93 31.51 0.39
C GLN A 112 -22.43 31.72 0.63
N ASP A 113 -22.01 32.92 1.02
CA ASP A 113 -20.62 33.21 1.34
C ASP A 113 -20.14 32.46 2.59
N VAL A 114 -21.00 32.34 3.63
CA VAL A 114 -20.72 31.55 4.83
C VAL A 114 -20.59 30.06 4.50
N VAL A 115 -21.52 29.50 3.73
CA VAL A 115 -21.47 28.10 3.29
C VAL A 115 -20.19 27.84 2.47
N LEU A 116 -19.83 28.76 1.58
CA LEU A 116 -18.66 28.60 0.72
C LEU A 116 -17.35 28.61 1.52
N VAL A 117 -17.20 29.53 2.48
CA VAL A 117 -15.99 29.57 3.30
C VAL A 117 -15.89 28.37 4.26
N MET A 118 -17.00 27.87 4.79
CA MET A 118 -17.03 26.64 5.57
C MET A 118 -16.64 25.42 4.74
N ALA A 119 -17.13 25.32 3.49
CA ALA A 119 -16.74 24.23 2.59
C ALA A 119 -15.24 24.25 2.29
N LEU A 120 -14.65 25.44 2.07
CA LEU A 120 -13.21 25.59 1.90
C LEU A 120 -12.42 25.24 3.18
N ALA A 121 -12.94 25.57 4.35
CA ALA A 121 -12.33 25.17 5.63
C ALA A 121 -12.29 23.64 5.79
N TYR A 122 -13.37 22.93 5.40
CA TYR A 122 -13.36 21.47 5.37
C TYR A 122 -12.37 20.89 4.35
N VAL A 123 -12.21 21.53 3.18
CA VAL A 123 -11.21 21.12 2.18
C VAL A 123 -9.79 21.27 2.74
N ASP A 124 -9.51 22.34 3.48
CA ASP A 124 -8.21 22.52 4.14
C ASP A 124 -7.99 21.47 5.23
N MET A 125 -8.99 21.17 6.06
CA MET A 125 -8.91 20.10 7.05
C MET A 125 -8.63 18.74 6.40
N SER A 126 -9.22 18.45 5.24
CA SER A 126 -8.95 17.22 4.50
C SER A 126 -7.49 17.15 4.05
N ARG A 127 -6.94 18.25 3.52
CA ARG A 127 -5.53 18.34 3.12
C ARG A 127 -4.60 18.15 4.32
N ASP A 128 -4.91 18.78 5.45
CA ASP A 128 -4.11 18.68 6.67
C ASP A 128 -4.12 17.24 7.21
N ALA A 129 -5.27 16.57 7.21
CA ALA A 129 -5.39 15.16 7.61
C ALA A 129 -4.56 14.23 6.72
N MET A 130 -4.58 14.44 5.41
CA MET A 130 -3.76 13.66 4.46
C MET A 130 -2.27 13.98 4.51
N ALA A 131 -1.89 15.13 5.07
CA ALA A 131 -0.49 15.53 5.26
C ALA A 131 0.15 14.96 6.54
N LEU A 132 -0.63 14.31 7.42
CA LEU A 132 -0.13 13.64 8.61
C LEU A 132 0.78 12.45 8.28
N ASN A 133 1.52 11.97 9.28
CA ASN A 133 2.37 10.78 9.16
C ASN A 133 2.13 9.81 10.35
N PRO A 134 1.39 8.70 10.16
CA PRO A 134 0.75 8.29 8.90
C PRO A 134 -0.42 9.22 8.49
N PRO A 135 -0.77 9.29 7.19
CA PRO A 135 -1.93 10.04 6.72
C PRO A 135 -3.25 9.52 7.31
N ASP A 136 -4.19 10.42 7.57
CA ASP A 136 -5.57 10.10 7.99
C ASP A 136 -6.53 10.30 6.81
N PHE A 137 -6.74 9.24 6.02
CA PHE A 137 -7.67 9.27 4.88
C PHE A 137 -9.12 9.17 5.33
N ILE A 138 -9.40 8.58 6.50
CA ILE A 138 -10.76 8.54 7.05
C ILE A 138 -11.23 9.96 7.37
N GLY A 139 -10.48 10.68 8.21
CA GLY A 139 -10.76 12.09 8.53
C GLY A 139 -10.76 12.98 7.29
N GLY A 140 -9.84 12.70 6.35
CA GLY A 140 -9.79 13.36 5.04
C GLY A 140 -11.08 13.22 4.22
N CYS A 141 -11.61 12.00 4.07
CA CYS A 141 -12.87 11.73 3.38
C CYS A 141 -14.05 12.37 4.09
N GLU A 142 -14.18 12.18 5.41
CA GLU A 142 -15.31 12.72 6.16
C GLU A 142 -15.39 14.26 6.08
N ALA A 143 -14.25 14.95 6.07
CA ALA A 143 -14.21 16.40 5.90
C ALA A 143 -14.74 16.82 4.51
N LEU A 144 -14.33 16.14 3.44
CA LEU A 144 -14.81 16.41 2.08
C LEU A 144 -16.29 16.09 1.90
N GLU A 145 -16.78 14.99 2.49
CA GLU A 145 -18.21 14.64 2.48
C GLU A 145 -19.04 15.70 3.21
N ARG A 146 -18.57 16.22 4.35
CA ARG A 146 -19.21 17.34 5.05
C ARG A 146 -19.22 18.61 4.19
N ALA A 147 -18.13 18.90 3.45
CA ALA A 147 -18.09 20.02 2.52
C ALA A 147 -19.13 19.89 1.40
N LEU A 148 -19.23 18.71 0.76
CA LEU A 148 -20.23 18.45 -0.27
C LEU A 148 -21.65 18.57 0.27
N LYS A 149 -21.93 17.93 1.40
CA LYS A 149 -23.24 17.99 2.05
C LYS A 149 -23.66 19.44 2.31
N LEU A 150 -22.74 20.26 2.84
CA LEU A 150 -22.99 21.67 3.10
C LEU A 150 -23.30 22.45 1.81
N LEU A 151 -22.54 22.22 0.74
CA LEU A 151 -22.76 22.86 -0.56
C LEU A 151 -24.09 22.43 -1.22
N GLN A 152 -24.57 21.22 -0.94
CA GLN A 152 -25.80 20.66 -1.51
C GLN A 152 -27.06 21.04 -0.73
N GLU A 153 -27.03 20.96 0.60
CA GLU A 153 -28.19 21.16 1.48
C GLU A 153 -28.40 22.64 1.84
N GLU A 154 -27.33 23.32 2.21
CA GLU A 154 -27.38 24.71 2.70
C GLU A 154 -27.05 25.73 1.61
N GLY A 155 -26.33 25.28 0.57
CA GLY A 155 -26.09 26.04 -0.65
C GLY A 155 -27.35 26.20 -1.49
N ALA A 156 -27.35 27.22 -2.37
CA ALA A 156 -28.28 27.19 -3.48
C ALA A 156 -27.89 26.04 -4.43
N SER A 157 -28.84 25.49 -5.19
CA SER A 157 -28.65 24.28 -6.02
C SER A 157 -27.45 24.32 -6.98
N SER A 158 -26.92 25.51 -7.29
CA SER A 158 -25.81 25.76 -8.20
C SER A 158 -24.62 26.49 -7.55
N LEU A 159 -24.47 26.49 -6.22
CA LEU A 159 -23.35 27.16 -5.56
C LEU A 159 -22.04 26.42 -5.86
N ALA A 160 -21.04 27.15 -6.37
CA ALA A 160 -19.66 26.70 -6.61
C ALA A 160 -19.55 25.31 -7.28
N PRO A 161 -20.09 25.13 -8.52
CA PRO A 161 -20.06 23.84 -9.20
C PRO A 161 -18.64 23.32 -9.42
N ASP A 162 -17.69 24.20 -9.72
CA ASP A 162 -16.28 23.83 -9.92
C ASP A 162 -15.63 23.30 -8.63
N LEU A 163 -15.99 23.86 -7.46
CA LEU A 163 -15.51 23.36 -6.17
C LEU A 163 -16.11 21.99 -5.86
N ARG A 164 -17.40 21.80 -6.12
CA ARG A 164 -18.06 20.50 -5.93
C ARG A 164 -17.40 19.42 -6.79
N ALA A 165 -17.17 19.72 -8.07
CA ALA A 165 -16.47 18.81 -8.98
C ALA A 165 -15.05 18.48 -8.49
N GLN A 166 -14.30 19.48 -8.00
CA GLN A 166 -12.97 19.25 -7.42
C GLN A 166 -13.02 18.36 -6.17
N ILE A 167 -14.02 18.54 -5.31
CA ILE A 167 -14.19 17.70 -4.11
C ILE A 167 -14.58 16.27 -4.52
N ASP A 168 -15.51 16.11 -5.46
CA ASP A 168 -15.93 14.80 -5.98
C ASP A 168 -14.74 14.05 -6.61
N GLU A 169 -13.93 14.72 -7.43
CA GLU A 169 -12.71 14.15 -8.04
C GLU A 169 -11.69 13.75 -6.97
N THR A 170 -11.48 14.60 -5.95
CA THR A 170 -10.57 14.30 -4.85
C THR A 170 -11.06 13.09 -4.05
N LEU A 171 -12.36 13.02 -3.74
CA LEU A 171 -12.97 11.89 -3.05
C LEU A 171 -12.80 10.60 -3.85
N GLU A 172 -13.05 10.62 -5.15
CA GLU A 172 -12.83 9.46 -6.03
C GLU A 172 -11.37 8.98 -5.94
N GLU A 173 -10.40 9.90 -5.98
CA GLU A 173 -8.96 9.58 -5.90
C GLU A 173 -8.56 8.94 -4.56
N ILE A 174 -9.07 9.45 -3.44
CA ILE A 174 -8.63 9.02 -2.10
C ILE A 174 -9.46 7.87 -1.51
N THR A 175 -10.65 7.60 -2.06
CA THR A 175 -11.60 6.58 -1.56
C THR A 175 -10.94 5.21 -1.37
N PRO A 176 -10.13 4.67 -2.31
CA PRO A 176 -9.47 3.38 -2.11
C PRO A 176 -8.57 3.36 -0.87
N ARG A 177 -7.88 4.46 -0.56
CA ARG A 177 -7.02 4.55 0.63
C ARG A 177 -7.84 4.62 1.91
N CYS A 178 -8.92 5.40 1.92
CA CYS A 178 -9.86 5.47 3.04
C CYS A 178 -10.50 4.10 3.34
N VAL A 179 -10.93 3.38 2.30
CA VAL A 179 -11.48 2.02 2.45
C VAL A 179 -10.46 1.04 3.06
N LEU A 180 -9.21 1.09 2.64
CA LEU A 180 -8.14 0.27 3.23
C LEU A 180 -7.86 0.66 4.68
N GLU A 181 -7.93 1.95 5.02
CA GLU A 181 -7.74 2.42 6.39
C GLU A 181 -8.89 1.97 7.30
N LEU A 182 -10.15 2.12 6.86
CA LEU A 182 -11.34 1.61 7.55
C LEU A 182 -11.22 0.11 7.84
N LEU A 183 -10.79 -0.66 6.84
CA LEU A 183 -10.60 -2.11 6.99
C LEU A 183 -9.49 -2.46 8.00
N GLY A 184 -8.49 -1.58 8.12
CA GLY A 184 -7.36 -1.66 9.04
C GLY A 184 -7.68 -1.32 10.50
N LEU A 185 -8.84 -0.70 10.79
CA LEU A 185 -9.31 -0.42 12.15
C LEU A 185 -9.39 -1.70 13.02
N PRO A 186 -9.39 -1.63 14.36
CA PRO A 186 -9.46 -2.81 15.24
C PRO A 186 -10.64 -3.73 14.92
N LEU A 187 -10.49 -5.05 15.07
CA LEU A 187 -11.51 -6.04 14.65
C LEU A 187 -12.91 -5.84 15.25
N GLY A 188 -13.03 -5.17 16.39
CA GLY A 188 -14.31 -4.83 17.03
C GLY A 188 -14.87 -3.44 16.71
N ASP A 189 -14.22 -2.68 15.82
CA ASP A 189 -14.72 -1.36 15.37
C ASP A 189 -15.78 -1.57 14.28
N GLU A 190 -16.98 -1.06 14.51
CA GLU A 190 -18.13 -1.19 13.60
C GLU A 190 -17.87 -0.56 12.22
N ARG A 191 -17.01 0.47 12.16
CA ARG A 191 -16.64 1.14 10.91
C ARG A 191 -15.85 0.24 9.96
N ARG A 192 -15.35 -0.91 10.43
CA ARG A 192 -14.75 -1.91 9.53
C ARG A 192 -15.76 -2.48 8.53
N GLU A 193 -17.05 -2.56 8.90
CA GLU A 193 -18.09 -3.02 7.98
C GLU A 193 -18.23 -2.09 6.77
N GLU A 194 -18.06 -0.78 6.99
CA GLU A 194 -18.00 0.21 5.91
C GLU A 194 -16.79 -0.03 5.00
N GLY A 195 -15.62 -0.35 5.58
CA GLY A 195 -14.43 -0.75 4.83
C GLY A 195 -14.65 -2.01 3.99
N LEU A 196 -15.28 -3.05 4.54
CA LEU A 196 -15.62 -4.28 3.81
C LEU A 196 -16.60 -4.02 2.66
N HIS A 197 -17.61 -3.16 2.90
CA HIS A 197 -18.55 -2.75 1.87
C HIS A 197 -17.86 -1.91 0.78
N GLY A 198 -16.95 -1.01 1.16
CA GLY A 198 -16.14 -0.22 0.25
C GLY A 198 -15.26 -1.09 -0.65
N VAL A 199 -14.61 -2.13 -0.10
CA VAL A 199 -13.82 -3.08 -0.89
C VAL A 199 -14.68 -3.77 -1.96
N ARG A 200 -15.90 -4.19 -1.59
CA ARG A 200 -16.87 -4.77 -2.52
C ARG A 200 -17.24 -3.79 -3.64
N ASN A 201 -17.58 -2.55 -3.27
CA ASN A 201 -17.96 -1.53 -4.23
C ASN A 201 -16.83 -1.21 -5.22
N ILE A 202 -15.59 -1.11 -4.75
CA ILE A 202 -14.42 -0.85 -5.59
C ILE A 202 -14.11 -2.05 -6.50
N LEU A 203 -14.02 -3.26 -5.94
CA LEU A 203 -13.66 -4.46 -6.71
C LEU A 203 -14.76 -4.90 -7.68
N TRP A 204 -16.01 -4.55 -7.40
CA TRP A 204 -17.15 -4.92 -8.24
C TRP A 204 -17.66 -3.78 -9.12
N ALA A 205 -16.98 -2.63 -9.11
CA ALA A 205 -17.25 -1.55 -10.05
C ALA A 205 -16.84 -2.02 -11.46
N VAL A 206 -17.80 -2.51 -12.24
CA VAL A 206 -17.59 -2.93 -13.62
C VAL A 206 -17.92 -1.76 -14.55
N GLY A 207 -16.90 -1.13 -15.13
CA GLY A 207 -17.07 -0.40 -16.39
C GLY A 207 -17.45 -1.39 -17.49
N GLY A 208 -18.39 -1.03 -18.38
CA GLY A 208 -19.01 -1.92 -19.38
C GLY A 208 -18.10 -2.59 -20.44
N GLY A 209 -16.79 -2.72 -20.19
CA GLY A 209 -15.80 -3.33 -21.07
C GLY A 209 -14.63 -4.03 -20.37
N GLY A 210 -14.70 -4.31 -19.06
CA GLY A 210 -13.61 -4.97 -18.31
C GLY A 210 -12.76 -3.99 -17.48
N ALA A 211 -12.29 -4.47 -16.33
CA ALA A 211 -11.52 -3.81 -15.27
C ALA A 211 -11.47 -2.27 -15.35
N ALA A 212 -12.39 -1.59 -14.66
CA ALA A 212 -12.24 -0.16 -14.43
C ALA A 212 -10.92 0.08 -13.67
N ALA A 213 -10.14 1.06 -14.10
CA ALA A 213 -8.98 1.51 -13.34
C ALA A 213 -9.47 1.96 -11.96
N ILE A 214 -8.88 1.42 -10.90
CA ILE A 214 -9.17 1.89 -9.55
C ILE A 214 -8.47 3.25 -9.41
N ALA A 215 -9.21 4.25 -8.94
CA ALA A 215 -8.68 5.60 -8.73
C ALA A 215 -7.49 5.61 -7.75
N GLY A 216 -6.75 6.73 -7.69
CA GLY A 216 -5.61 6.86 -6.78
C GLY A 216 -4.38 6.02 -7.13
N GLY A 217 -4.28 5.56 -8.39
CA GLY A 217 -3.13 4.81 -8.92
C GLY A 217 -3.12 3.32 -8.56
N PHE A 218 -4.24 2.77 -8.09
CA PHE A 218 -4.35 1.36 -7.74
C PHE A 218 -4.60 0.49 -8.98
N THR A 219 -3.87 -0.61 -9.10
CA THR A 219 -4.33 -1.75 -9.91
C THR A 219 -5.31 -2.59 -9.09
N ARG A 220 -6.20 -3.33 -9.77
CA ARG A 220 -7.10 -4.29 -9.10
C ARG A 220 -6.33 -5.22 -8.17
N GLU A 221 -5.27 -5.84 -8.68
CA GLU A 221 -4.41 -6.76 -7.95
C GLU A 221 -3.75 -6.07 -6.74
N TYR A 222 -3.23 -4.84 -6.90
CA TYR A 222 -2.61 -4.11 -5.79
C TYR A 222 -3.61 -3.83 -4.67
N PHE A 223 -4.77 -3.28 -5.02
CA PHE A 223 -5.82 -2.96 -4.06
C PHE A 223 -6.32 -4.21 -3.32
N MET A 224 -6.53 -5.31 -4.05
CA MET A 224 -6.99 -6.56 -3.45
C MET A 224 -5.95 -7.15 -2.48
N ASN A 225 -4.67 -7.15 -2.85
CA ASN A 225 -3.61 -7.63 -1.96
C ASN A 225 -3.53 -6.79 -0.67
N GLU A 226 -3.59 -5.46 -0.79
CA GLU A 226 -3.64 -4.57 0.36
C GLU A 226 -4.88 -4.83 1.23
N ALA A 227 -6.06 -5.04 0.63
CA ALA A 227 -7.27 -5.37 1.37
C ALA A 227 -7.11 -6.70 2.13
N PHE A 228 -6.62 -7.74 1.45
CA PHE A 228 -6.45 -9.08 2.04
C PHE A 228 -5.55 -9.08 3.27
N LEU A 229 -4.47 -8.28 3.28
CA LEU A 229 -3.57 -8.14 4.43
C LEU A 229 -4.25 -7.59 5.70
N ARG A 230 -5.39 -6.90 5.53
CA ARG A 230 -6.19 -6.26 6.59
C ARG A 230 -7.46 -7.05 6.94
N MET A 231 -7.77 -8.08 6.15
CA MET A 231 -8.95 -8.93 6.33
C MET A 231 -8.66 -10.18 7.18
N THR A 232 -9.70 -10.69 7.82
CA THR A 232 -9.70 -12.04 8.42
C THR A 232 -9.85 -13.12 7.35
N ALA A 233 -9.52 -14.36 7.67
CA ALA A 233 -9.73 -15.49 6.75
C ALA A 233 -11.21 -15.62 6.35
N THR A 234 -12.13 -15.41 7.30
CA THR A 234 -13.58 -15.46 7.02
C THR A 234 -14.02 -14.34 6.09
N GLU A 235 -13.55 -13.11 6.31
CA GLU A 235 -13.90 -11.97 5.45
C GLU A 235 -13.43 -12.17 4.00
N GLN A 236 -12.26 -12.79 3.77
CA GLN A 236 -11.78 -13.08 2.41
C GLN A 236 -12.64 -14.14 1.72
N VAL A 237 -13.04 -15.18 2.44
CA VAL A 237 -13.96 -16.21 1.93
C VAL A 237 -15.31 -15.61 1.58
N ASP A 238 -15.87 -14.76 2.46
CA ASP A 238 -17.15 -14.11 2.24
C ASP A 238 -17.13 -13.14 1.06
N LEU A 239 -16.04 -12.39 0.87
CA LEU A 239 -15.84 -11.51 -0.28
C LEU A 239 -15.82 -12.31 -1.58
N PHE A 240 -15.10 -13.43 -1.62
CA PHE A 240 -15.03 -14.29 -2.80
C PHE A 240 -16.39 -14.93 -3.11
N ALA A 241 -17.06 -15.48 -2.09
CA ALA A 241 -18.39 -16.09 -2.25
C ALA A 241 -19.45 -15.09 -2.71
N ALA A 242 -19.36 -13.83 -2.28
CA ALA A 242 -20.26 -12.77 -2.68
C ALA A 242 -19.90 -12.12 -4.03
N THR A 243 -18.77 -12.49 -4.64
CA THR A 243 -18.33 -11.88 -5.90
C THR A 243 -19.29 -12.24 -7.05
N PRO A 244 -19.84 -11.24 -7.76
CA PRO A 244 -20.74 -11.49 -8.90
C PRO A 244 -20.11 -12.36 -9.99
N SER A 245 -20.91 -13.26 -10.59
CA SER A 245 -20.43 -14.24 -11.58
C SER A 245 -19.89 -13.63 -12.88
N ASN A 246 -20.19 -12.35 -13.15
CA ASN A 246 -19.67 -11.61 -14.30
C ASN A 246 -18.26 -11.05 -14.08
N ILE A 247 -17.69 -11.20 -12.87
CA ILE A 247 -16.33 -10.77 -12.53
C ILE A 247 -15.48 -12.04 -12.44
N PRO A 248 -14.59 -12.29 -13.42
CA PRO A 248 -13.73 -13.46 -13.37
C PRO A 248 -12.71 -13.31 -12.24
N ALA A 249 -12.59 -14.36 -11.41
CA ALA A 249 -11.54 -14.42 -10.39
C ALA A 249 -10.19 -14.73 -11.05
N GLU A 250 -9.15 -13.99 -10.66
CA GLU A 250 -7.78 -14.31 -11.09
C GLU A 250 -7.20 -15.44 -10.24
N SER A 251 -6.20 -16.15 -10.79
CA SER A 251 -5.60 -17.32 -10.12
C SER A 251 -5.04 -17.00 -8.73
N PHE A 252 -4.50 -15.79 -8.54
CA PHE A 252 -3.98 -15.36 -7.23
C PHE A 252 -5.11 -15.16 -6.20
N GLU A 253 -6.30 -14.69 -6.64
CA GLU A 253 -7.48 -14.51 -5.80
C GLU A 253 -7.97 -15.88 -5.31
N VAL A 254 -8.14 -16.82 -6.23
CA VAL A 254 -8.58 -18.19 -5.96
C VAL A 254 -7.62 -18.90 -5.01
N TYR A 255 -6.31 -18.76 -5.22
CA TYR A 255 -5.29 -19.35 -4.34
C TYR A 255 -5.33 -18.73 -2.93
N GLY A 256 -5.46 -17.41 -2.84
CA GLY A 256 -5.59 -16.71 -1.56
C GLY A 256 -6.80 -17.20 -0.74
N VAL A 257 -7.94 -17.37 -1.41
CA VAL A 257 -9.18 -17.85 -0.79
C VAL A 257 -9.11 -19.33 -0.41
N ALA A 258 -8.46 -20.17 -1.21
CA ALA A 258 -8.22 -21.57 -0.86
C ALA A 258 -7.42 -21.67 0.46
N LEU A 259 -6.38 -20.85 0.63
CA LEU A 259 -5.65 -20.77 1.91
C LEU A 259 -6.53 -20.22 3.05
N ALA A 260 -7.41 -19.26 2.76
CA ALA A 260 -8.33 -18.70 3.76
C ALA A 260 -9.35 -19.75 4.24
N LEU A 261 -9.83 -20.61 3.35
CA LEU A 261 -10.68 -21.76 3.69
C LEU A 261 -9.95 -22.75 4.59
N VAL A 262 -8.69 -23.08 4.30
CA VAL A 262 -7.87 -23.96 5.16
C VAL A 262 -7.67 -23.33 6.54
N ALA A 263 -7.34 -22.04 6.62
CA ALA A 263 -7.19 -21.33 7.87
C ALA A 263 -8.50 -21.33 8.69
N ASN A 264 -9.63 -21.04 8.06
CA ASN A 264 -10.95 -21.03 8.70
C ASN A 264 -11.36 -22.45 9.13
N ALA A 265 -11.06 -23.46 8.33
CA ALA A 265 -11.29 -24.86 8.68
C ALA A 265 -10.54 -25.23 9.96
N PHE A 266 -9.25 -24.87 10.04
CA PHE A 266 -8.39 -25.25 11.14
C PHE A 266 -8.70 -24.48 12.43
N VAL A 267 -8.79 -23.15 12.34
CA VAL A 267 -9.04 -22.26 13.49
C VAL A 267 -10.48 -22.40 13.97
N GLY A 268 -11.43 -22.40 13.03
CA GLY A 268 -12.86 -22.50 13.31
C GLY A 268 -13.36 -23.92 13.59
N LYS A 269 -12.49 -24.94 13.49
CA LYS A 269 -12.85 -26.37 13.63
C LYS A 269 -13.97 -26.80 12.66
N LYS A 270 -13.87 -26.32 11.42
CA LYS A 270 -14.82 -26.53 10.31
C LYS A 270 -14.18 -27.39 9.20
N PRO A 271 -14.02 -28.70 9.41
CA PRO A 271 -13.28 -29.57 8.50
C PRO A 271 -13.89 -29.68 7.08
N HIS A 272 -15.19 -29.41 6.93
CA HIS A 272 -15.85 -29.38 5.62
C HIS A 272 -15.25 -28.33 4.66
N LEU A 273 -14.71 -27.22 5.19
CA LEU A 273 -14.08 -26.18 4.39
C LEU A 273 -12.75 -26.64 3.75
N ILE A 274 -12.13 -27.73 4.25
CA ILE A 274 -10.93 -28.31 3.62
C ILE A 274 -11.26 -28.87 2.23
N GLN A 275 -12.46 -29.46 2.06
CA GLN A 275 -12.90 -29.97 0.77
C GLN A 275 -13.17 -28.82 -0.21
N ASP A 276 -13.75 -27.72 0.27
CA ASP A 276 -13.93 -26.51 -0.53
C ASP A 276 -12.58 -25.93 -0.98
N ALA A 277 -11.57 -25.93 -0.10
CA ALA A 277 -10.21 -25.52 -0.44
C ALA A 277 -9.57 -26.43 -1.52
N ASP A 278 -9.66 -27.76 -1.38
CA ASP A 278 -9.14 -28.70 -2.38
C ASP A 278 -9.81 -28.51 -3.74
N ASN A 279 -11.12 -28.26 -3.76
CA ASN A 279 -11.86 -27.96 -4.99
C ASN A 279 -11.29 -26.71 -5.70
N LEU A 280 -10.93 -25.65 -4.96
CA LEU A 280 -10.30 -24.46 -5.54
C LEU A 280 -8.88 -24.73 -6.06
N PHE A 281 -8.07 -25.52 -5.33
CA PHE A 281 -6.76 -25.93 -5.84
C PHE A 281 -6.87 -26.80 -7.10
N GLN A 282 -7.86 -27.68 -7.17
CA GLN A 282 -8.14 -28.48 -8.35
C GLN A 282 -8.55 -27.61 -9.55
N GLN A 283 -9.38 -26.58 -9.34
CA GLN A 283 -9.75 -25.62 -10.39
C GLN A 283 -8.49 -24.90 -10.94
N LEU A 284 -7.61 -24.44 -10.06
CA LEU A 284 -6.34 -23.82 -10.46
C LEU A 284 -5.45 -24.75 -11.28
N GLN A 285 -5.33 -26.01 -10.85
CA GLN A 285 -4.55 -27.04 -11.56
C GLN A 285 -5.06 -27.30 -12.98
N GLN A 286 -6.38 -27.18 -13.20
CA GLN A 286 -6.99 -27.36 -14.52
C GLN A 286 -6.80 -26.16 -15.47
N THR A 287 -6.48 -24.98 -14.94
CA THR A 287 -6.47 -23.72 -15.70
C THR A 287 -5.14 -23.46 -16.45
N LYS A 288 -4.33 -24.52 -16.70
CA LYS A 288 -3.05 -24.45 -17.44
C LYS A 288 -2.03 -23.44 -16.88
N VAL A 289 -1.92 -23.33 -15.57
CA VAL A 289 -0.74 -22.70 -14.96
C VAL A 289 0.35 -23.78 -14.88
N GLU A 290 1.60 -23.49 -15.25
CA GLU A 290 2.77 -24.40 -15.16
C GLU A 290 3.13 -24.82 -13.71
N ILE A 291 2.26 -24.52 -12.74
CA ILE A 291 2.50 -24.69 -11.31
C ILE A 291 1.67 -25.86 -10.81
N ASP A 292 2.35 -26.78 -10.14
CA ASP A 292 1.77 -27.93 -9.49
C ASP A 292 1.30 -27.56 -8.07
N PHE A 293 0.06 -27.93 -7.75
CA PHE A 293 -0.57 -27.72 -6.43
C PHE A 293 -0.57 -29.00 -5.58
N ALA A 294 0.22 -30.02 -5.95
CA ALA A 294 0.27 -31.31 -5.27
C ALA A 294 0.61 -31.21 -3.77
N LEU A 295 1.44 -30.24 -3.37
CA LEU A 295 1.73 -30.00 -1.95
C LEU A 295 0.45 -29.59 -1.19
N GLU A 296 -0.23 -28.54 -1.66
CA GLU A 296 -1.46 -28.04 -1.03
C GLU A 296 -2.56 -29.11 -0.98
N ARG A 297 -2.74 -29.86 -2.08
CA ARG A 297 -3.73 -30.95 -2.16
C ARG A 297 -3.38 -32.13 -1.26
N GLY A 298 -2.11 -32.50 -1.19
CA GLY A 298 -1.61 -33.52 -0.27
C GLY A 298 -1.78 -33.13 1.19
N LEU A 299 -1.56 -31.86 1.53
CA LEU A 299 -1.77 -31.33 2.89
C LEU A 299 -3.25 -31.17 3.25
N CYS A 300 -4.12 -30.84 2.29
CA CYS A 300 -5.57 -30.90 2.48
C CYS A 300 -6.02 -32.34 2.76
N SER A 301 -5.53 -33.32 1.99
CA SER A 301 -5.81 -34.75 2.22
C SER A 301 -5.37 -35.19 3.62
N LEU A 302 -4.19 -34.74 4.06
CA LEU A 302 -3.71 -34.98 5.41
C LEU A 302 -4.65 -34.42 6.47
N LEU A 303 -5.19 -33.20 6.30
CA LEU A 303 -6.12 -32.53 7.23
C LEU A 303 -7.48 -33.22 7.37
N VAL A 304 -7.90 -33.99 6.36
CA VAL A 304 -9.10 -34.85 6.41
C VAL A 304 -8.78 -36.31 6.76
N GLY A 305 -7.55 -36.61 7.19
CA GLY A 305 -7.16 -37.95 7.67
C GLY A 305 -6.76 -38.95 6.58
N GLU A 306 -6.77 -38.54 5.31
CA GLU A 306 -6.44 -39.39 4.16
C GLU A 306 -4.92 -39.46 3.93
N LEU A 307 -4.26 -40.34 4.67
CA LEU A 307 -2.80 -40.52 4.60
C LEU A 307 -2.31 -41.07 3.27
N ASP A 308 -3.05 -42.00 2.68
CA ASP A 308 -2.66 -42.66 1.43
C ASP A 308 -2.73 -41.67 0.25
N ASP A 309 -3.80 -40.86 0.21
CA ASP A 309 -3.92 -39.78 -0.78
C ASP A 309 -2.85 -38.70 -0.57
N CYS A 310 -2.57 -38.32 0.68
CA CYS A 310 -1.46 -37.41 1.00
C CYS A 310 -0.13 -37.93 0.44
N ARG A 311 0.19 -39.22 0.66
CA ARG A 311 1.44 -39.84 0.17
C ARG A 311 1.49 -39.93 -1.34
N SER A 312 0.36 -40.23 -1.98
CA SER A 312 0.21 -40.27 -3.43
C SER A 312 0.47 -38.90 -4.05
N TRP A 313 -0.18 -37.86 -3.53
CA TRP A 313 0.00 -36.47 -3.98
C TRP A 313 1.45 -36.00 -3.83
N LEU A 314 2.08 -36.27 -2.69
CA LEU A 314 3.48 -35.91 -2.44
C LEU A 314 4.49 -36.81 -3.19
N GLY A 315 4.02 -37.78 -3.98
CA GLY A 315 4.87 -38.67 -4.75
C GLY A 315 5.79 -39.55 -3.89
N LEU A 316 5.42 -39.79 -2.62
CA LEU A 316 6.26 -40.54 -1.67
C LEU A 316 6.38 -42.01 -2.08
N ASP A 317 5.27 -42.58 -2.58
CA ASP A 317 5.17 -44.00 -2.93
C ASP A 317 5.62 -44.31 -4.37
N ASN A 318 5.78 -43.30 -5.23
CA ASN A 318 6.20 -43.45 -6.63
C ASN A 318 7.39 -42.54 -6.97
N VAL A 319 8.56 -43.14 -7.20
CA VAL A 319 9.81 -42.43 -7.54
C VAL A 319 9.71 -41.68 -8.87
N ASN A 320 8.83 -42.12 -9.77
CA ASN A 320 8.60 -41.48 -11.07
C ASN A 320 7.38 -40.55 -11.07
N SER A 321 6.83 -40.21 -9.90
CA SER A 321 5.70 -39.28 -9.83
C SER A 321 6.10 -37.90 -10.34
N PRO A 322 5.29 -37.25 -11.20
CA PRO A 322 5.55 -35.88 -11.66
C PRO A 322 5.48 -34.85 -10.51
N PHE A 323 4.86 -35.22 -9.40
CA PHE A 323 4.63 -34.37 -8.22
C PHE A 323 5.71 -34.54 -7.13
N ARG A 324 6.71 -35.39 -7.38
CA ARG A 324 7.73 -35.74 -6.39
C ARG A 324 8.77 -34.61 -6.24
N ASP A 325 8.75 -33.91 -5.12
CA ASP A 325 9.80 -32.97 -4.71
C ASP A 325 10.85 -33.68 -3.84
N PRO A 326 12.12 -33.78 -4.27
CA PRO A 326 13.18 -34.44 -3.48
C PRO A 326 13.36 -33.87 -2.08
N SER A 327 13.18 -32.57 -1.89
CA SER A 327 13.37 -31.87 -0.61
C SER A 327 12.28 -32.24 0.40
N ILE A 328 11.03 -32.38 -0.08
CA ILE A 328 9.91 -32.84 0.75
C ILE A 328 10.06 -34.32 1.08
N VAL A 329 10.46 -35.13 0.10
CA VAL A 329 10.70 -36.57 0.27
C VAL A 329 11.76 -36.83 1.33
N ASP A 330 12.92 -36.17 1.24
CA ASP A 330 14.02 -36.34 2.18
C ASP A 330 13.58 -35.95 3.60
N PHE A 331 12.88 -34.82 3.75
CA PHE A 331 12.34 -34.36 5.03
C PHE A 331 11.35 -35.34 5.68
N VAL A 332 10.42 -35.88 4.87
CA VAL A 332 9.39 -36.80 5.34
C VAL A 332 9.97 -38.19 5.63
N LEU A 333 10.88 -38.70 4.81
CA LEU A 333 11.51 -40.02 5.01
C LEU A 333 12.37 -40.05 6.28
N GLU A 334 13.07 -38.97 6.62
CA GLU A 334 13.85 -38.86 7.85
C GLU A 334 12.98 -38.92 9.14
N ASN A 335 11.71 -38.53 9.06
CA ASN A 335 10.85 -38.34 10.23
C ASN A 335 9.51 -39.10 10.18
N SER A 336 9.25 -39.89 9.13
CA SER A 336 7.99 -40.64 8.91
C SER A 336 6.72 -39.77 9.08
N LEU A 337 5.65 -40.28 9.71
CA LEU A 337 4.41 -39.53 9.99
C LEU A 337 4.64 -38.22 10.79
N PRO A 338 5.54 -38.17 11.80
CA PRO A 338 5.96 -36.91 12.41
C PRO A 338 6.50 -35.88 11.41
N GLY A 339 7.18 -36.32 10.34
CA GLY A 339 7.62 -35.46 9.24
C GLY A 339 6.46 -34.80 8.50
N LEU A 340 5.44 -35.58 8.12
CA LEU A 340 4.22 -35.05 7.49
C LEU A 340 3.47 -34.08 8.39
N CYS A 341 3.33 -34.41 9.67
CA CYS A 341 2.70 -33.53 10.65
C CYS A 341 3.48 -32.22 10.79
N LYS A 342 4.82 -32.29 10.80
CA LYS A 342 5.64 -31.09 10.91
C LYS A 342 5.61 -30.23 9.65
N LEU A 343 5.56 -30.85 8.48
CA LEU A 343 5.35 -30.16 7.21
C LEU A 343 4.03 -29.39 7.23
N LEU A 344 2.95 -30.04 7.67
CA LEU A 344 1.63 -29.44 7.81
C LEU A 344 1.62 -28.29 8.81
N GLU A 345 2.14 -28.47 10.02
CA GLU A 345 2.25 -27.39 11.01
C GLU A 345 3.01 -26.18 10.49
N THR A 346 4.07 -26.42 9.70
CA THR A 346 4.84 -25.34 9.09
C THR A 346 4.01 -24.63 8.02
N TRP A 347 3.29 -25.38 7.18
CA TRP A 347 2.40 -24.85 6.14
C TRP A 347 1.21 -24.05 6.69
N LEU A 348 0.66 -24.49 7.83
CA LEU A 348 -0.44 -23.81 8.51
C LEU A 348 -0.02 -22.50 9.19
N VAL A 349 1.27 -22.16 9.25
CA VAL A 349 1.69 -20.81 9.66
C VAL A 349 1.21 -19.85 8.57
N PHE A 350 0.00 -19.31 8.73
CA PHE A 350 -0.63 -18.35 7.83
C PHE A 350 -0.37 -16.91 8.32
N PRO A 351 0.77 -16.27 7.99
CA PRO A 351 1.01 -14.87 8.36
C PRO A 351 0.08 -13.89 7.60
N ARG A 352 -0.75 -14.40 6.68
CA ARG A 352 -1.54 -13.61 5.73
C ARG A 352 -2.86 -13.10 6.29
N PHE A 353 -3.54 -13.82 7.20
CA PHE A 353 -4.84 -13.41 7.71
C PHE A 353 -4.72 -12.70 9.04
N ARG A 354 -5.49 -11.63 9.22
CA ARG A 354 -5.38 -10.77 10.39
C ARG A 354 -5.68 -11.49 11.70
N ASP A 355 -6.60 -12.44 11.68
CA ASP A 355 -7.03 -13.26 12.83
C ASP A 355 -6.09 -14.43 13.14
N THR A 356 -5.11 -14.73 12.27
CA THR A 356 -4.20 -15.87 12.42
C THR A 356 -2.74 -15.51 12.67
N LYS A 357 -2.37 -14.22 12.64
CA LYS A 357 -0.98 -13.75 12.73
C LYS A 357 -0.25 -14.21 13.99
N ASP A 358 -0.94 -14.25 15.13
CA ASP A 358 -0.35 -14.57 16.43
C ASP A 358 -0.67 -16.00 16.92
N ILE A 359 -1.31 -16.82 16.08
CA ILE A 359 -1.72 -18.18 16.45
C ILE A 359 -0.58 -19.16 16.19
N GLN A 360 -0.17 -19.89 17.22
CA GLN A 360 0.67 -21.08 17.05
C GLN A 360 -0.21 -22.29 16.73
N PHE A 361 -0.08 -22.80 15.51
CA PHE A 361 -0.82 -23.95 15.04
C PHE A 361 -0.23 -25.24 15.62
N LYS A 362 -1.05 -25.97 16.39
CA LYS A 362 -0.74 -27.32 16.85
C LYS A 362 -1.75 -28.29 16.28
N LEU A 363 -1.25 -29.33 15.62
CA LEU A 363 -2.10 -30.27 14.91
C LEU A 363 -2.98 -31.09 15.87
N GLY A 364 -2.47 -31.37 17.08
CA GLY A 364 -3.23 -32.02 18.16
C GLY A 364 -4.53 -31.28 18.50
N ASP A 365 -4.46 -29.95 18.67
CA ASP A 365 -5.62 -29.11 19.01
C ASP A 365 -6.73 -29.18 17.96
N TYR A 366 -6.42 -29.53 16.71
CA TYR A 366 -7.40 -29.72 15.64
C TYR A 366 -8.03 -31.11 15.67
N TYR A 367 -7.22 -32.17 15.76
CA TYR A 367 -7.73 -33.53 15.78
C TYR A 367 -8.38 -33.95 17.10
N ASP A 368 -8.05 -33.30 18.21
CA ASP A 368 -8.68 -33.53 19.51
C ASP A 368 -10.06 -32.86 19.61
N ASP A 369 -10.46 -32.02 18.64
CA ASP A 369 -11.75 -31.35 18.65
C ASP A 369 -12.90 -32.33 18.32
N PRO A 370 -13.96 -32.41 19.15
CA PRO A 370 -15.07 -33.33 18.94
C PRO A 370 -15.85 -33.12 17.62
N THR A 371 -15.88 -31.88 17.11
CA THR A 371 -16.56 -31.54 15.85
C THR A 371 -15.78 -32.10 14.67
N VAL A 372 -14.45 -31.97 14.72
CA VAL A 372 -13.54 -32.52 13.71
C VAL A 372 -13.62 -34.05 13.70
N LEU A 373 -13.50 -34.70 14.86
CA LEU A 373 -13.59 -36.16 14.97
C LEU A 373 -14.89 -36.72 14.39
N ARG A 374 -16.04 -36.13 14.75
CA ARG A 374 -17.35 -36.56 14.22
C ARG A 374 -17.48 -36.41 12.71
N TYR A 375 -16.80 -35.43 12.12
CA TYR A 375 -16.80 -35.25 10.68
C TYR A 375 -15.94 -36.32 10.00
N LEU A 376 -14.74 -36.58 10.53
CA LEU A 376 -13.84 -37.62 10.03
C LEU A 376 -14.47 -39.03 10.13
N GLU A 377 -15.19 -39.32 11.22
CA GLU A 377 -15.96 -40.57 11.39
C GLU A 377 -16.99 -40.79 10.28
N LYS A 378 -17.61 -39.72 9.77
CA LYS A 378 -18.61 -39.80 8.69
C LYS A 378 -18.01 -40.01 7.31
N LEU A 379 -16.75 -39.64 7.11
CA LEU A 379 -16.05 -39.80 5.85
C LEU A 379 -15.49 -41.22 5.65
N GLU A 380 -15.70 -42.14 6.62
CA GLU A 380 -15.08 -43.48 6.66
C GLU A 380 -13.54 -43.44 6.60
N SER A 381 -12.95 -42.29 6.93
CA SER A 381 -11.50 -42.08 7.00
C SER A 381 -10.89 -42.97 8.10
N PRO A 382 -9.66 -43.48 7.97
CA PRO A 382 -9.09 -44.33 9.00
C PRO A 382 -8.84 -43.52 10.26
N LEU A 383 -9.76 -43.60 11.22
CA LEU A 383 -9.69 -42.97 12.56
C LEU A 383 -8.34 -43.19 13.26
N ALA A 384 -7.67 -44.31 12.93
CA ALA A 384 -6.33 -44.64 13.39
C ALA A 384 -5.25 -43.65 12.93
N ALA A 385 -5.36 -43.09 11.72
CA ALA A 385 -4.49 -42.06 11.17
C ALA A 385 -4.69 -40.74 11.93
N ALA A 386 -5.93 -40.26 12.06
CA ALA A 386 -6.25 -39.06 12.83
C ALA A 386 -5.82 -39.19 14.32
N ALA A 387 -6.07 -40.34 14.94
CA ALA A 387 -5.66 -40.61 16.31
C ALA A 387 -4.12 -40.77 16.47
N ALA A 388 -3.42 -41.26 15.44
CA ALA A 388 -1.96 -41.31 15.44
C ALA A 388 -1.35 -39.91 15.28
N ILE A 389 -1.92 -39.08 14.40
CA ILE A 389 -1.51 -37.69 14.19
C ILE A 389 -1.71 -36.87 15.48
N ALA A 390 -2.86 -37.01 16.16
CA ALA A 390 -3.14 -36.35 17.43
C ALA A 390 -2.10 -36.71 18.53
N LYS A 391 -1.69 -37.98 18.60
CA LYS A 391 -0.70 -38.46 19.59
C LYS A 391 0.75 -38.02 19.32
N ILE A 392 1.08 -37.59 18.10
CA ILE A 392 2.45 -37.27 17.66
C ILE A 392 2.85 -35.80 17.93
N GLY A 393 1.91 -34.93 18.33
CA GLY A 393 2.13 -33.49 18.59
C GLY A 393 3.12 -33.11 19.72
N ALA A 394 4.00 -34.02 20.15
CA ALA A 394 4.98 -33.81 21.21
C ALA A 394 6.37 -34.39 20.83
N VAL A 395 7.13 -33.77 19.91
CA VAL A 395 8.55 -34.11 19.68
C VAL A 395 9.44 -32.84 19.60
N LYS A 396 10.56 -32.90 20.33
CA LYS A 396 11.52 -31.83 20.67
C LYS A 396 12.53 -31.45 19.56
N ASP A 397 12.93 -30.17 19.60
CA ASP A 397 14.12 -29.42 19.13
C ASP A 397 15.15 -29.96 18.10
N SER A 398 15.30 -31.28 17.86
CA SER A 398 16.33 -31.79 16.92
C SER A 398 15.95 -31.63 15.44
N ALA A 399 14.65 -31.53 15.11
CA ALA A 399 14.14 -31.33 13.75
C ALA A 399 14.47 -29.93 13.18
N ILE A 400 14.70 -28.93 14.03
CA ILE A 400 14.99 -27.53 13.65
C ILE A 400 16.36 -27.42 12.95
N GLN A 401 17.32 -28.29 13.27
CA GLN A 401 18.64 -28.30 12.63
C GLN A 401 18.63 -29.00 11.26
N ALA A 402 17.74 -29.97 11.03
CA ALA A 402 17.56 -30.62 9.73
C ALA A 402 16.84 -29.69 8.72
N LEU A 403 15.87 -28.90 9.17
CA LEU A 403 15.19 -27.86 8.39
C LEU A 403 16.15 -26.79 7.83
N ARG A 404 17.30 -26.52 8.49
CA ARG A 404 18.34 -25.61 7.98
C ARG A 404 19.13 -26.15 6.79
N LYS A 405 19.04 -27.45 6.48
CA LYS A 405 19.67 -28.06 5.30
C LYS A 405 18.77 -28.06 4.07
N VAL A 406 17.45 -28.15 4.27
CA VAL A 406 16.44 -27.99 3.20
C VAL A 406 16.36 -26.53 2.71
N PHE A 407 16.77 -25.57 3.56
CA PHE A 407 16.84 -24.14 3.24
C PHE A 407 18.24 -23.56 3.58
N PRO A 408 19.21 -23.54 2.65
CA PRO A 408 20.60 -23.21 2.98
C PRO A 408 20.89 -21.69 3.12
N ALA A 409 21.47 -21.34 4.27
CA ALA A 409 22.46 -20.30 4.65
C ALA A 409 22.60 -18.91 3.99
N SER A 410 21.83 -18.49 2.99
CA SER A 410 21.88 -17.10 2.45
C SER A 410 21.07 -16.08 3.27
N VAL A 411 20.31 -16.54 4.27
CA VAL A 411 19.37 -15.74 5.10
C VAL A 411 20.06 -15.06 6.30
N LYS A 412 21.38 -14.87 6.28
CA LYS A 412 22.15 -14.33 7.43
C LYS A 412 22.61 -12.87 7.32
N ILE A 413 22.21 -12.14 6.29
CA ILE A 413 22.56 -10.71 6.17
C ILE A 413 21.30 -9.88 5.87
N MET A 414 20.50 -9.61 6.90
CA MET A 414 20.08 -8.25 7.25
C MET A 414 19.37 -8.27 8.61
N CYS A 415 19.98 -7.57 9.56
CA CYS A 415 19.56 -7.49 10.94
C CYS A 415 18.31 -6.61 11.14
N ALA A 416 17.61 -6.94 12.23
CA ALA A 416 16.73 -6.07 13.01
C ALA A 416 15.45 -5.55 12.32
N GLY A 417 14.38 -6.36 12.40
CA GLY A 417 13.01 -5.85 12.27
C GLY A 417 12.13 -6.47 11.19
N LEU A 418 12.05 -7.81 11.10
CA LEU A 418 10.86 -8.53 10.60
C LEU A 418 11.09 -10.03 10.80
N VAL A 419 10.35 -10.67 11.71
CA VAL A 419 10.49 -12.10 11.99
C VAL A 419 9.57 -12.89 11.06
N ILE A 420 10.18 -13.44 10.00
CA ILE A 420 9.89 -14.72 9.33
C ILE A 420 8.56 -14.80 8.56
N GLY A 421 8.55 -14.21 7.36
CA GLY A 421 7.74 -14.65 6.23
C GLY A 421 8.61 -15.44 5.24
N ALA A 422 8.69 -16.76 5.43
CA ALA A 422 9.46 -17.66 4.54
C ALA A 422 8.67 -18.92 4.13
N MET A 423 7.34 -18.83 4.08
CA MET A 423 6.43 -19.91 3.63
C MET A 423 5.58 -19.48 2.42
N THR A 424 6.17 -18.70 1.52
CA THR A 424 5.55 -18.24 0.27
C THR A 424 6.44 -18.48 -0.94
N LEU A 425 7.36 -19.46 -0.92
CA LEU A 425 8.32 -19.66 -2.01
C LEU A 425 7.73 -20.31 -3.28
N VAL A 426 6.52 -20.90 -3.22
CA VAL A 426 5.80 -21.35 -4.43
C VAL A 426 4.87 -20.24 -4.95
N GLY A 427 4.23 -19.48 -4.06
CA GLY A 427 3.41 -18.30 -4.42
C GLY A 427 4.21 -17.08 -4.92
N LEU A 428 5.52 -16.99 -4.65
CA LEU A 428 6.40 -15.95 -5.20
C LEU A 428 6.99 -16.28 -6.58
N LYS A 429 6.81 -17.50 -7.11
CA LYS A 429 7.14 -17.77 -8.52
C LYS A 429 6.17 -17.13 -9.50
N CYS A 430 5.02 -16.63 -9.03
CA CYS A 430 4.04 -15.92 -9.86
C CYS A 430 4.24 -14.40 -9.93
N ILE A 431 5.13 -13.80 -9.15
CA ILE A 431 5.24 -12.33 -9.09
C ILE A 431 6.72 -11.95 -9.02
N PRO A 432 7.33 -11.48 -10.13
CA PRO A 432 8.56 -10.71 -10.04
C PRO A 432 8.32 -9.59 -9.00
N PRO A 433 9.23 -9.34 -8.03
CA PRO A 433 9.00 -8.29 -7.03
C PRO A 433 8.67 -6.98 -7.75
N ARG A 434 7.47 -6.42 -7.55
CA ARG A 434 7.04 -5.24 -8.30
C ARG A 434 8.07 -4.11 -8.18
N MET A 435 8.45 -3.49 -9.30
CA MET A 435 9.43 -2.40 -9.28
C MET A 435 8.95 -1.30 -8.34
N ASP A 436 9.80 -0.93 -7.41
CA ASP A 436 9.70 0.29 -6.63
C ASP A 436 11.05 1.02 -6.68
N THR A 437 11.10 2.23 -6.11
CA THR A 437 12.32 3.04 -6.10
C THR A 437 13.50 2.32 -5.44
N LYS A 438 13.25 1.50 -4.41
CA LYS A 438 14.30 0.78 -3.67
C LYS A 438 14.86 -0.39 -4.48
N LEU A 439 14.00 -1.14 -5.16
CA LEU A 439 14.40 -2.22 -6.05
C LEU A 439 15.16 -1.66 -7.25
N ALA A 440 14.65 -0.59 -7.87
CA ALA A 440 15.32 0.11 -8.96
C ALA A 440 16.72 0.59 -8.54
N GLU A 441 16.84 1.23 -7.38
CA GLU A 441 18.13 1.64 -6.82
C GLU A 441 19.05 0.43 -6.59
N SER A 442 18.55 -0.66 -6.02
CA SER A 442 19.34 -1.87 -5.78
C SER A 442 19.87 -2.51 -7.07
N LEU A 443 19.06 -2.53 -8.14
CA LEU A 443 19.43 -3.08 -9.44
C LEU A 443 20.48 -2.21 -10.12
N VAL A 444 20.32 -0.88 -10.09
CA VAL A 444 21.31 0.06 -10.65
C VAL A 444 22.62 -0.01 -9.86
N ARG A 445 22.58 -0.10 -8.52
CA ARG A 445 23.80 -0.32 -7.71
C ARG A 445 24.47 -1.65 -8.03
N LYS A 446 23.69 -2.73 -8.15
CA LYS A 446 24.20 -4.06 -8.53
C LYS A 446 24.87 -4.01 -9.90
N TRP A 447 24.24 -3.33 -10.86
CA TRP A 447 24.82 -3.10 -12.18
C TRP A 447 26.15 -2.36 -12.08
N GLN A 448 26.21 -1.24 -11.38
CA GLN A 448 27.45 -0.45 -11.25
C GLN A 448 28.59 -1.22 -10.58
N PHE A 449 28.27 -2.05 -9.58
CA PHE A 449 29.23 -2.93 -8.93
C PHE A 449 29.73 -4.07 -9.82
N ILE A 450 28.87 -4.63 -10.69
CA ILE A 450 29.27 -5.64 -11.66
C ILE A 450 30.08 -4.99 -12.79
N LYS A 451 29.71 -3.80 -13.23
CA LYS A 451 30.45 -3.00 -14.22
C LYS A 451 31.89 -2.75 -13.77
N SER A 452 32.10 -2.34 -12.52
CA SER A 452 33.46 -2.11 -11.99
C SER A 452 34.29 -3.39 -11.92
N GLN A 453 33.69 -4.54 -11.61
CA GLN A 453 34.39 -5.85 -11.63
C GLN A 453 34.69 -6.35 -13.05
N ALA A 454 33.78 -6.12 -13.99
CA ALA A 454 33.95 -6.57 -15.38
C ALA A 454 35.03 -5.76 -16.12
N LEU A 455 35.13 -4.46 -15.83
CA LEU A 455 36.09 -3.55 -16.45
C LEU A 455 37.36 -3.33 -15.61
N GLY A 456 37.36 -3.78 -14.36
CA GLY A 456 38.49 -3.73 -13.44
C GLY A 456 39.56 -4.79 -13.75
N PRO A 457 40.61 -4.87 -12.93
CA PRO A 457 41.81 -5.67 -13.23
C PRO A 457 41.54 -7.19 -13.30
N ASP A 458 40.49 -7.67 -12.65
CA ASP A 458 40.14 -9.09 -12.60
C ASP A 458 39.25 -9.56 -13.77
N HIS A 459 38.79 -8.64 -14.64
CA HIS A 459 37.98 -8.93 -15.83
C HIS A 459 36.86 -9.98 -15.60
N CYS A 460 36.02 -9.76 -14.59
CA CYS A 460 34.97 -10.71 -14.20
C CYS A 460 33.73 -10.62 -15.10
N LEU A 461 33.80 -11.11 -16.34
CA LEU A 461 32.72 -11.03 -17.33
C LEU A 461 31.49 -11.89 -16.98
N GLU A 462 31.65 -13.00 -16.27
CA GLU A 462 30.57 -13.98 -16.07
C GLU A 462 29.37 -13.42 -15.29
N LYS A 463 29.64 -12.43 -14.42
CA LYS A 463 28.62 -11.77 -13.58
C LYS A 463 27.72 -10.82 -14.37
N LEU A 464 28.07 -10.44 -15.61
CA LEU A 464 27.25 -9.53 -16.43
C LEU A 464 25.83 -10.07 -16.65
N SER A 465 25.69 -11.39 -16.83
CA SER A 465 24.40 -12.06 -17.07
C SER A 465 23.44 -12.09 -15.86
N GLU A 466 23.96 -11.76 -14.66
CA GLU A 466 23.19 -11.71 -13.41
C GLU A 466 22.34 -10.43 -13.27
N VAL A 467 22.60 -9.40 -14.10
CA VAL A 467 21.94 -8.10 -14.02
C VAL A 467 21.58 -7.52 -15.38
N LEU A 468 22.27 -7.94 -16.45
CA LEU A 468 22.00 -7.52 -17.82
C LEU A 468 21.32 -8.64 -18.61
N ASP A 469 20.50 -8.24 -19.57
CA ASP A 469 19.97 -9.11 -20.63
C ASP A 469 19.96 -8.37 -21.98
N GLY A 470 19.52 -9.04 -23.04
CA GLY A 470 19.26 -8.41 -24.33
C GLY A 470 20.46 -7.67 -24.95
N GLN A 471 20.22 -6.46 -25.45
CA GLN A 471 21.27 -5.68 -26.11
C GLN A 471 22.33 -5.17 -25.13
N MET A 472 21.91 -4.75 -23.93
CA MET A 472 22.81 -4.26 -22.90
C MET A 472 23.86 -5.32 -22.53
N LEU A 473 23.44 -6.58 -22.30
CA LEU A 473 24.37 -7.68 -22.02
C LEU A 473 25.38 -7.88 -23.15
N LYS A 474 24.92 -7.89 -24.40
CA LYS A 474 25.78 -8.08 -25.57
C LYS A 474 26.83 -6.97 -25.72
N ILE A 475 26.40 -5.71 -25.58
CA ILE A 475 27.29 -4.55 -25.72
C ILE A 475 28.37 -4.56 -24.64
N TRP A 476 27.97 -4.75 -23.37
CA TRP A 476 28.90 -4.70 -22.25
C TRP A 476 29.82 -5.91 -22.18
N THR A 477 29.35 -7.10 -22.60
CA THR A 477 30.22 -8.29 -22.71
C THR A 477 31.30 -8.09 -23.77
N ASN A 478 30.93 -7.59 -24.95
CA ASN A 478 31.90 -7.31 -26.02
C ASN A 478 32.92 -6.26 -25.60
N ARG A 479 32.44 -5.18 -24.97
CA ARG A 479 33.30 -4.10 -24.49
C ARG A 479 34.27 -4.58 -23.40
N ALA A 480 33.79 -5.32 -22.41
CA ALA A 480 34.65 -5.88 -21.37
C ALA A 480 35.68 -6.87 -21.94
N ALA A 481 35.30 -7.68 -22.93
CA ALA A 481 36.20 -8.62 -23.61
C ALA A 481 37.29 -7.91 -24.42
N GLU A 482 36.95 -6.84 -25.15
CA GLU A 482 37.92 -6.01 -25.87
C GLU A 482 38.93 -5.37 -24.93
N ILE A 483 38.45 -4.85 -23.80
CA ILE A 483 39.26 -4.23 -22.76
C ILE A 483 40.24 -5.22 -22.14
N ALA A 484 39.74 -6.41 -21.77
CA ALA A 484 40.57 -7.50 -21.24
C ALA A 484 41.61 -7.97 -22.27
N HIS A 485 41.23 -8.05 -23.55
CA HIS A 485 42.14 -8.45 -24.63
C HIS A 485 43.31 -7.46 -24.80
N ASN A 486 43.04 -6.17 -24.66
CA ASN A 486 44.05 -5.12 -24.75
C ASN A 486 44.84 -4.91 -23.45
N GLY A 487 44.50 -5.64 -22.37
CA GLY A 487 45.13 -5.50 -21.05
C GLY A 487 44.85 -4.15 -20.37
N TRP A 488 43.76 -3.48 -20.75
CA TRP A 488 43.32 -2.24 -20.12
C TRP A 488 42.37 -2.55 -18.97
N PHE A 489 42.30 -1.68 -17.97
CA PHE A 489 41.30 -1.77 -16.92
C PHE A 489 40.89 -0.37 -16.44
N TRP A 490 39.71 -0.29 -15.82
CA TRP A 490 39.20 0.93 -15.19
C TRP A 490 38.69 0.64 -13.79
N ASP A 491 39.21 1.38 -12.82
CA ASP A 491 38.74 1.36 -11.43
C ASP A 491 37.58 2.34 -11.26
N TYR A 492 36.37 1.89 -11.58
CA TYR A 492 35.15 2.66 -11.31
C TYR A 492 34.73 2.54 -9.86
N SER A 493 34.45 3.67 -9.22
CA SER A 493 33.77 3.73 -7.92
C SER A 493 32.51 4.59 -8.03
N LEU A 494 31.38 4.05 -7.60
CA LEU A 494 30.11 4.77 -7.52
C LEU A 494 30.12 5.65 -6.26
N VAL A 495 30.04 6.97 -6.44
CA VAL A 495 30.07 7.97 -5.37
C VAL A 495 28.65 8.24 -4.86
N SER A 496 27.73 8.54 -5.78
CA SER A 496 26.32 8.79 -5.46
C SER A 496 25.39 8.22 -6.54
N LEU A 497 24.17 7.88 -6.14
CA LEU A 497 23.11 7.39 -7.02
C LEU A 497 21.78 7.91 -6.48
N THR A 498 21.01 8.55 -7.35
CA THR A 498 19.63 8.98 -7.09
C THR A 498 18.73 8.43 -8.17
N ILE A 499 17.61 7.83 -7.79
CA ILE A 499 16.56 7.43 -8.74
C ILE A 499 15.62 8.62 -8.94
N ASP A 500 15.59 9.13 -10.16
CA ASP A 500 14.81 10.33 -10.53
C ASP A 500 13.37 9.96 -10.83
N SER A 501 13.15 8.85 -11.56
CA SER A 501 11.81 8.33 -11.85
C SER A 501 11.81 6.83 -12.11
N VAL A 502 10.67 6.20 -11.85
CA VAL A 502 10.38 4.79 -12.16
C VAL A 502 9.02 4.75 -12.83
N ILE A 503 8.97 4.36 -14.10
CA ILE A 503 7.74 4.23 -14.89
C ILE A 503 7.54 2.75 -15.21
N LEU A 504 6.44 2.19 -14.71
CA LEU A 504 6.08 0.79 -14.94
C LEU A 504 5.24 0.64 -16.21
N SER A 505 5.51 -0.41 -16.97
CA SER A 505 4.64 -0.88 -18.05
C SER A 505 3.33 -1.45 -17.49
N MET A 506 2.27 -1.40 -18.28
CA MET A 506 0.94 -1.92 -17.93
C MET A 506 0.94 -3.42 -17.58
N ASP A 507 1.91 -4.18 -18.10
CA ASP A 507 2.06 -5.61 -17.82
C ASP A 507 2.81 -5.90 -16.50
N GLY A 508 3.33 -4.88 -15.83
CA GLY A 508 4.07 -5.01 -14.56
C GLY A 508 5.40 -5.76 -14.66
N ARG A 509 5.85 -6.11 -15.88
CA ARG A 509 7.09 -6.86 -16.13
C ARG A 509 8.20 -6.03 -16.74
N HIS A 510 7.86 -4.84 -17.24
CA HIS A 510 8.81 -3.88 -17.78
C HIS A 510 8.81 -2.59 -16.96
N ALA A 511 9.98 -1.96 -16.84
CA ALA A 511 10.13 -0.67 -16.19
C ALA A 511 11.17 0.19 -16.90
N THR A 512 10.85 1.48 -17.03
CA THR A 512 11.80 2.52 -17.41
C THR A 512 12.25 3.23 -16.14
N VAL A 513 13.55 3.20 -15.86
CA VAL A 513 14.15 3.82 -14.67
C VAL A 513 15.10 4.93 -15.11
N GLU A 514 14.86 6.16 -14.67
CA GLU A 514 15.83 7.25 -14.84
C GLU A 514 16.59 7.45 -13.54
N ALA A 515 17.93 7.47 -13.64
CA ALA A 515 18.81 7.62 -12.51
C ALA A 515 19.94 8.59 -12.80
N THR A 516 20.25 9.43 -11.82
CA THR A 516 21.42 10.32 -11.84
C THR A 516 22.52 9.70 -10.99
N LEU A 517 23.68 9.50 -11.62
CA LEU A 517 24.83 8.81 -11.04
C LEU A 517 26.05 9.73 -11.01
N GLU A 518 26.87 9.56 -9.97
CA GLU A 518 28.18 10.16 -9.85
C GLU A 518 29.22 9.05 -9.71
N GLU A 519 30.17 9.01 -10.64
CA GLU A 519 31.22 8.00 -10.69
C GLU A 519 32.59 8.66 -10.70
N SER A 520 33.51 8.13 -9.89
CA SER A 520 34.92 8.51 -9.90
C SER A 520 35.75 7.44 -10.60
N ALA A 521 36.70 7.86 -11.45
CA ALA A 521 37.72 6.99 -12.02
C ALA A 521 39.09 7.68 -11.90
N PRO A 522 40.17 6.98 -11.52
CA PRO A 522 41.48 7.61 -11.23
C PRO A 522 42.07 8.45 -12.39
N GLU A 523 41.65 8.21 -13.63
CA GLU A 523 42.16 8.87 -14.83
C GLU A 523 41.16 9.87 -15.47
N ARG A 524 39.96 10.04 -14.89
CA ARG A 524 38.94 11.00 -15.37
C ARG A 524 38.29 11.70 -14.18
N ASN A 525 38.21 13.03 -14.24
CA ASN A 525 37.42 13.83 -13.30
C ASN A 525 36.04 13.21 -13.05
N ASP A 526 35.54 13.35 -11.83
CA ASP A 526 34.22 12.88 -11.41
C ASP A 526 33.15 13.25 -12.44
N SER A 527 32.45 12.25 -12.94
CA SER A 527 31.42 12.43 -13.95
C SER A 527 30.04 12.23 -13.32
N ILE A 528 29.25 13.30 -13.30
CA ILE A 528 27.82 13.25 -12.98
C ILE A 528 27.05 13.17 -14.29
N TYR A 529 26.21 12.15 -14.44
CA TYR A 529 25.37 11.98 -15.62
C TYR A 529 24.05 11.29 -15.26
N THR A 530 23.02 11.53 -16.06
CA THR A 530 21.72 10.88 -15.95
C THR A 530 21.60 9.82 -17.04
N THR A 531 21.11 8.64 -16.70
CA THR A 531 20.90 7.52 -17.63
C THR A 531 19.51 6.96 -17.47
N ARG A 532 18.90 6.62 -18.60
CA ARG A 532 17.64 5.89 -18.64
C ARG A 532 17.90 4.41 -18.88
N TYR A 533 17.40 3.55 -18.00
CA TYR A 533 17.48 2.10 -18.11
C TYR A 533 16.11 1.53 -18.47
N GLU A 534 16.06 0.67 -19.48
CA GLU A 534 14.92 -0.20 -19.72
C GLU A 534 15.17 -1.55 -19.05
N MET A 535 14.19 -2.03 -18.29
CA MET A 535 14.28 -3.27 -17.54
C MET A 535 13.13 -4.21 -17.91
N SER A 536 13.44 -5.50 -18.02
CA SER A 536 12.48 -6.58 -18.24
C SER A 536 12.81 -7.73 -17.29
N ASP A 537 11.81 -8.25 -16.58
CA ASP A 537 12.00 -9.28 -15.53
C ASP A 537 13.13 -8.93 -14.54
N TRP A 538 13.28 -7.62 -14.26
CA TRP A 538 14.30 -7.02 -13.39
C TRP A 538 15.76 -7.20 -13.82
N LYS A 539 15.98 -7.43 -15.12
CA LYS A 539 17.28 -7.28 -15.77
C LYS A 539 17.28 -6.07 -16.67
N ILE A 540 18.43 -5.39 -16.76
CA ILE A 540 18.61 -4.22 -17.64
C ILE A 540 18.82 -4.71 -19.06
N THR A 541 17.89 -4.37 -19.96
CA THR A 541 17.90 -4.80 -21.36
C THR A 541 18.47 -3.74 -22.29
N GLU A 542 18.29 -2.45 -21.96
CA GLU A 542 18.79 -1.29 -22.69
C GLU A 542 19.20 -0.15 -21.73
N GLY A 543 20.07 0.75 -22.18
CA GLY A 543 20.48 1.94 -21.45
C GLY A 543 20.86 3.08 -22.41
N ALA A 544 20.32 4.28 -22.16
CA ALA A 544 20.49 5.46 -23.00
C ALA A 544 21.00 6.69 -22.22
#